data_AF-A0A354BLA7-F1
#
_entry.id   AF-A0A354BLA7-F1
#
_cell.length_a   1.000
_cell.length_b   1.000
_cell.length_c   1.000
_cell.angle_alpha   90.00
_cell.angle_beta   90.00
_cell.angle_gamma   90.00
#
_symmetry.space_group_name_H-M   'P 1'
#
loop_
_entity.id
_entity.type
_entity.pdbx_description
1 polymer ?
#
loop_
_entity_poly.entity_id
_entity_poly.type
_entity_poly.pdbx_seq_one_letter_code
_entity_poly.pdbx_strand_id
1 'polypeptide(L)'
;MQVWVDPPSTALPLRKQPFRVAVGTPHGASSNSWKVWKRGLDVYVACRDNFQQLKASLHASGNWRFGLTKEAQIANAHLVTPGEDRTWKKWRPTFTPEKRIEIGFQIAVPRGSLYLSANDRQSWPRSVLFVEPEESPILMVVVSVCIVLGQAPVVFGPNTHGTVIALEQLDHERTLQLVVTHEDLGNLPSVISEATPKIRALMSASGTEPLDKGVLFIHGSRGEDVPYVMALPFMTVRNEAAT
;
A
#
# COMPACT_ATOMS: atom_id res chain seq x y z
N MET A 1 9.71 13.94 -9.46
CA MET A 1 9.06 13.44 -8.23
C MET A 1 9.44 14.33 -7.06
N GLN A 2 8.45 14.90 -6.38
CA GLN A 2 8.64 15.69 -5.17
C GLN A 2 8.26 14.86 -3.96
N VAL A 3 9.12 14.85 -2.95
CA VAL A 3 8.91 14.08 -1.72
C VAL A 3 8.95 15.04 -0.54
N TRP A 4 7.93 14.99 0.29
CA TRP A 4 7.75 15.86 1.45
C TRP A 4 7.89 15.03 2.73
N VAL A 5 8.91 15.32 3.53
CA VAL A 5 9.09 14.72 4.85
C VAL A 5 8.69 15.75 5.89
N ASP A 6 8.18 15.33 7.05
CA ASP A 6 8.03 16.22 8.20
C ASP A 6 9.10 15.90 9.27
N PRO A 7 10.03 16.83 9.59
CA PRO A 7 10.20 18.17 8.97
C PRO A 7 10.84 18.10 7.55
N PRO A 8 10.56 19.08 6.66
CA PRO A 8 10.97 19.08 5.23
C PRO A 8 12.47 18.97 4.97
N SER A 9 13.31 19.23 5.97
CA SER A 9 14.77 19.12 5.90
C SER A 9 15.29 17.69 6.11
N THR A 10 14.42 16.71 6.32
CA THR A 10 14.86 15.33 6.55
C THR A 10 15.42 14.74 5.27
N ALA A 11 16.72 14.43 5.26
CA ALA A 11 17.38 13.82 4.11
C ALA A 11 16.82 12.43 3.80
N LEU A 12 16.71 12.12 2.51
CA LEU A 12 16.39 10.78 2.03
C LEU A 12 17.68 9.99 1.72
N PRO A 13 17.64 8.65 1.82
CA PRO A 13 16.52 7.84 2.32
C PRO A 13 16.38 7.93 3.84
N LEU A 14 15.14 7.87 4.34
CA LEU A 14 14.86 7.78 5.77
C LEU A 14 15.55 6.55 6.38
N ARG A 15 16.19 6.71 7.54
CA ARG A 15 16.92 5.64 8.24
C ARG A 15 16.30 5.21 9.57
N LYS A 16 15.22 5.88 9.99
CA LYS A 16 14.58 5.63 11.29
C LYS A 16 13.17 5.13 11.09
N GLN A 17 12.97 3.84 11.36
CA GLN A 17 11.65 3.24 11.41
C GLN A 17 10.83 3.72 12.63
N PRO A 18 9.50 3.58 12.63
CA PRO A 18 8.66 3.11 11.52
C PRO A 18 8.59 4.14 10.39
N PHE A 19 8.73 3.67 9.15
CA PHE A 19 8.50 4.49 7.97
C PHE A 19 7.00 4.63 7.75
N ARG A 20 6.54 5.85 7.54
CA ARG A 20 5.14 6.12 7.19
C ARG A 20 5.12 6.85 5.87
N VAL A 21 4.34 6.36 4.92
CA VAL A 21 4.29 6.92 3.57
C VAL A 21 2.85 7.04 3.11
N ALA A 22 2.53 8.14 2.46
CA ALA A 22 1.29 8.37 1.72
C ALA A 22 1.63 8.99 0.36
N VAL A 23 0.76 8.81 -0.62
CA VAL A 23 0.84 9.49 -1.91
C VAL A 23 -0.09 10.70 -1.88
N GLY A 24 0.31 11.80 -2.49
CA GLY A 24 -0.41 13.09 -2.47
C GLY A 24 0.44 14.17 -1.81
N THR A 25 -0.21 15.16 -1.22
CA THR A 25 0.46 16.27 -0.52
C THR A 25 -0.01 16.38 0.93
N PRO A 26 0.81 16.96 1.85
CA PRO A 26 0.43 17.10 3.25
C PRO A 26 -0.83 17.93 3.50
N HIS A 27 -1.06 18.95 2.64
CA HIS A 27 -2.16 19.91 2.77
C HIS A 27 -3.29 19.70 1.76
N GLY A 28 -3.12 18.78 0.81
CA GLY A 28 -4.12 18.45 -0.21
C GLY A 28 -4.73 17.06 0.00
N ALA A 29 -5.35 16.55 -1.07
CA ALA A 29 -5.83 15.19 -1.10
C ALA A 29 -4.66 14.20 -1.08
N SER A 30 -4.86 13.06 -0.41
CA SER A 30 -3.85 12.03 -0.27
C SER A 30 -4.46 10.63 -0.20
N SER A 31 -3.62 9.62 -0.38
CA SER A 31 -3.96 8.23 -0.12
C SER A 31 -3.93 7.94 1.38
N ASN A 32 -4.35 6.73 1.74
CA ASN A 32 -3.98 6.16 3.03
C ASN A 32 -2.47 6.24 3.26
N SER A 33 -2.11 6.49 4.52
CA SER A 33 -0.79 6.30 5.05
C SER A 33 -0.55 4.83 5.40
N TRP A 34 0.61 4.34 5.00
CA TRP A 34 1.06 2.99 5.24
C TRP A 34 2.28 3.03 6.15
N LYS A 35 2.21 2.26 7.24
CA LYS A 35 3.33 2.07 8.16
C LYS A 35 4.11 0.84 7.72
N VAL A 36 5.41 1.01 7.54
CA VAL A 36 6.38 -0.07 7.31
C VAL A 36 7.40 -0.08 8.43
N TRP A 37 7.61 -1.24 9.04
CA TRP A 37 8.55 -1.37 10.17
C TRP A 37 9.09 -2.79 10.26
N LYS A 38 10.24 -2.95 10.90
CA LYS A 38 10.80 -4.25 11.27
C LYS A 38 10.55 -4.59 12.74
N ARG A 39 10.50 -5.88 13.04
CA ARG A 39 10.57 -6.42 14.41
C ARG A 39 11.48 -7.65 14.37
N GLY A 40 12.67 -7.52 14.97
CA GLY A 40 13.75 -8.46 14.67
C GLY A 40 14.11 -8.36 13.18
N LEU A 41 14.12 -9.50 12.48
CA LEU A 41 14.38 -9.61 11.05
C LEU A 41 13.12 -9.62 10.18
N ASP A 42 11.93 -9.60 10.79
CA ASP A 42 10.66 -9.59 10.07
C ASP A 42 10.26 -8.16 9.70
N VAL A 43 9.67 -7.97 8.52
CA VAL A 43 9.12 -6.69 8.06
C VAL A 43 7.60 -6.75 7.99
N TYR A 44 6.94 -5.65 8.36
CA TYR A 44 5.49 -5.53 8.39
C TYR A 44 5.03 -4.27 7.67
N VAL A 45 3.89 -4.38 6.99
CA VAL A 45 3.22 -3.28 6.28
C VAL A 45 1.75 -3.25 6.69
N ALA A 46 1.26 -2.10 7.14
CA ALA A 46 -0.16 -1.94 7.51
C ALA A 46 -0.66 -0.52 7.23
N CYS A 47 -1.92 -0.42 6.79
CA CYS A 47 -2.60 0.87 6.65
C CYS A 47 -2.91 1.45 8.04
N ARG A 48 -2.81 2.78 8.19
CA ARG A 48 -3.01 3.46 9.47
C ARG A 48 -4.27 4.32 9.58
N ASP A 49 -4.88 4.72 8.47
CA ASP A 49 -6.09 5.55 8.55
C ASP A 49 -7.33 4.66 8.75
N ASN A 50 -7.84 4.00 7.69
CA ASN A 50 -9.15 3.33 7.73
C ASN A 50 -9.15 1.84 7.30
N PHE A 51 -7.98 1.21 7.08
CA PHE A 51 -7.85 -0.21 6.69
C PHE A 51 -6.88 -0.98 7.59
N GLN A 52 -7.01 -0.76 8.90
CA GLN A 52 -6.06 -1.25 9.91
C GLN A 52 -6.16 -2.75 10.19
N GLN A 53 -7.18 -3.41 9.65
CA GLN A 53 -7.48 -4.82 9.87
C GLN A 53 -6.57 -5.76 9.09
N LEU A 54 -5.75 -5.24 8.17
CA LEU A 54 -4.92 -6.03 7.28
C LEU A 54 -3.46 -5.68 7.37
N LYS A 55 -2.63 -6.69 7.12
CA LYS A 55 -1.19 -6.57 7.25
C LYS A 55 -0.47 -7.51 6.29
N ALA A 56 0.52 -6.98 5.59
CA ALA A 56 1.55 -7.82 4.97
C ALA A 56 2.68 -8.07 5.97
N SER A 57 3.16 -9.31 6.04
CA SER A 57 4.22 -9.76 6.94
C SER A 57 5.26 -10.51 6.12
N LEU A 58 6.46 -9.95 6.01
CA LEU A 58 7.62 -10.53 5.32
C LEU A 58 8.52 -11.14 6.38
N HIS A 59 8.27 -12.40 6.73
CA HIS A 59 9.02 -13.09 7.76
C HIS A 59 10.43 -13.46 7.28
N ALA A 60 11.42 -13.40 8.16
CA ALA A 60 12.81 -13.72 7.85
C ALA A 60 13.03 -15.17 7.40
N SER A 61 12.11 -16.07 7.80
CA SER A 61 12.04 -17.46 7.33
C SER A 61 11.66 -17.61 5.85
N GLY A 62 11.34 -16.51 5.17
CA GLY A 62 10.85 -16.49 3.79
C GLY A 62 9.35 -16.77 3.67
N ASN A 63 8.64 -17.07 4.75
CA ASN A 63 7.19 -17.28 4.72
C ASN A 63 6.46 -15.93 4.69
N TRP A 64 6.24 -15.36 3.51
CA TRP A 64 5.59 -14.07 3.37
C TRP A 64 4.07 -14.22 3.29
N ARG A 65 3.34 -13.26 3.88
CA ARG A 65 1.88 -13.36 4.10
C ARG A 65 1.18 -12.03 3.97
N PHE A 66 -0.06 -12.06 3.47
CA PHE A 66 -0.99 -10.93 3.47
C PHE A 66 -2.37 -11.42 3.89
N GLY A 67 -2.94 -10.78 4.91
CA GLY A 67 -4.24 -11.17 5.46
C GLY A 67 -4.60 -10.40 6.72
N LEU A 68 -5.68 -10.84 7.39
CA LEU A 68 -6.24 -10.16 8.57
C LEU A 68 -5.23 -10.14 9.71
N THR A 69 -5.28 -9.09 10.54
CA THR A 69 -4.58 -9.04 11.82
C THR A 69 -5.24 -9.99 12.82
N LYS A 70 -4.56 -10.29 13.93
CA LYS A 70 -5.12 -11.21 14.93
C LYS A 70 -6.29 -10.54 15.65
N GLU A 71 -6.15 -9.25 15.89
CA GLU A 71 -7.15 -8.37 16.48
C GLU A 71 -8.39 -8.28 15.59
N ALA A 72 -8.22 -8.12 14.27
CA ALA A 72 -9.33 -8.12 13.33
C ALA A 72 -10.05 -9.47 13.26
N GLN A 73 -9.32 -10.58 13.32
CA GLN A 73 -9.91 -11.91 13.39
C GLN A 73 -10.73 -12.09 14.67
N ILE A 74 -10.22 -11.65 15.82
CA ILE A 74 -10.95 -11.72 17.09
C ILE A 74 -12.20 -10.83 17.04
N ALA A 75 -12.06 -9.59 16.57
CA ALA A 75 -13.17 -8.65 16.48
C ALA A 75 -14.23 -9.06 15.44
N ASN A 76 -13.84 -9.83 14.42
CA ASN A 76 -14.70 -10.29 13.34
C ASN A 76 -14.63 -11.80 13.20
N ALA A 77 -14.81 -12.53 14.30
CA ALA A 77 -14.72 -13.99 14.33
C ALA A 77 -15.71 -14.70 13.38
N HIS A 78 -16.74 -13.99 12.91
CA HIS A 78 -17.68 -14.47 11.89
C HIS A 78 -17.14 -14.39 10.45
N LEU A 79 -16.06 -13.62 10.19
CA LEU A 79 -15.45 -13.48 8.87
C LEU A 79 -14.40 -14.55 8.56
N VAL A 80 -13.96 -15.31 9.56
CA VAL A 80 -13.00 -16.42 9.40
C VAL A 80 -13.53 -17.60 10.18
N THR A 81 -13.87 -18.69 9.50
CA THR A 81 -14.35 -19.90 10.16
C THR A 81 -13.31 -20.38 11.18
N PRO A 82 -13.71 -20.81 12.38
CA PRO A 82 -12.77 -21.34 13.37
C PRO A 82 -11.89 -22.44 12.77
N GLY A 83 -10.56 -22.24 12.80
CA GLY A 83 -9.57 -23.17 12.23
C GLY A 83 -9.13 -22.85 10.79
N GLU A 84 -9.80 -21.93 10.09
CA GLU A 84 -9.37 -21.49 8.75
C GLU A 84 -8.23 -20.47 8.81
N ASP A 85 -7.43 -20.47 7.75
CA ASP A 85 -6.33 -19.52 7.61
C ASP A 85 -6.84 -18.14 7.18
N ARG A 86 -6.67 -17.16 8.06
CA ARG A 86 -6.94 -15.73 7.83
C ARG A 86 -6.07 -15.06 6.75
N THR A 87 -5.17 -15.82 6.12
CA THR A 87 -4.19 -15.34 5.13
C THR A 87 -4.74 -15.52 3.72
N TRP A 88 -4.96 -14.42 3.00
CA TRP A 88 -5.40 -14.46 1.61
C TRP A 88 -4.29 -14.87 0.66
N LYS A 89 -3.05 -14.49 0.97
CA LYS A 89 -1.91 -14.85 0.13
C LYS A 89 -0.69 -15.23 0.95
N LYS A 90 -0.07 -16.32 0.57
CA LYS A 90 1.25 -16.76 1.04
C LYS A 90 2.19 -16.85 -0.15
N TRP A 91 3.41 -16.35 0.02
CA TRP A 91 4.44 -16.42 -1.00
C TRP A 91 5.82 -16.46 -0.35
N ARG A 92 6.86 -16.63 -1.15
CA ARG A 92 8.25 -16.70 -0.69
C ARG A 92 9.15 -15.88 -1.63
N PRO A 93 10.20 -15.23 -1.10
CA PRO A 93 11.22 -14.63 -1.94
C PRO A 93 12.01 -15.71 -2.68
N THR A 94 12.49 -15.42 -3.89
CA THR A 94 13.30 -16.30 -4.73
C THR A 94 14.67 -15.67 -5.02
N PHE A 95 15.35 -15.21 -3.96
CA PHE A 95 16.70 -14.65 -4.08
C PHE A 95 17.65 -15.59 -4.79
N THR A 96 18.35 -15.07 -5.81
CA THR A 96 19.48 -15.72 -6.48
C THR A 96 20.65 -14.74 -6.58
N PRO A 97 21.87 -15.18 -6.94
CA PRO A 97 22.98 -14.27 -7.19
C PRO A 97 22.65 -13.18 -8.23
N GLU A 98 21.79 -13.50 -9.21
CA GLU A 98 21.32 -12.60 -10.27
C GLU A 98 20.10 -11.77 -9.83
N LYS A 99 19.20 -12.36 -9.02
CA LYS A 99 18.02 -11.69 -8.46
C LYS A 99 18.27 -11.28 -7.01
N ARG A 100 18.94 -10.14 -6.84
CA ARG A 100 19.31 -9.59 -5.52
C ARG A 100 18.23 -8.74 -4.87
N ILE A 101 17.13 -8.48 -5.54
CA ILE A 101 16.02 -7.64 -5.06
C ILE A 101 14.74 -8.47 -5.13
N GLU A 102 14.01 -8.52 -4.03
CA GLU A 102 12.68 -9.11 -3.97
C GLU A 102 11.67 -8.07 -3.51
N ILE A 103 10.62 -7.89 -4.31
CA ILE A 103 9.50 -7.02 -3.95
C ILE A 103 8.52 -7.85 -3.14
N GLY A 104 8.44 -7.57 -1.84
CA GLY A 104 7.55 -8.30 -0.95
C GLY A 104 6.11 -7.86 -1.06
N PHE A 105 5.87 -6.56 -1.17
CA PHE A 105 4.52 -6.01 -1.20
C PHE A 105 4.50 -4.65 -1.90
N GLN A 106 3.40 -4.32 -2.57
CA GLN A 106 3.23 -3.03 -3.23
C GLN A 106 1.96 -2.31 -2.77
N ILE A 107 2.05 -0.99 -2.70
CA ILE A 107 0.92 -0.08 -2.57
C ILE A 107 0.84 0.69 -3.88
N ALA A 108 -0.21 0.44 -4.66
CA ALA A 108 -0.45 1.11 -5.93
C ALA A 108 -1.48 2.24 -5.73
N VAL A 109 -1.14 3.45 -6.16
CA VAL A 109 -1.98 4.64 -5.98
C VAL A 109 -2.12 5.40 -7.30
N PRO A 110 -3.20 5.13 -8.06
CA PRO A 110 -3.63 6.01 -9.15
C PRO A 110 -3.89 7.44 -8.64
N ARG A 111 -3.53 8.46 -9.42
CA ARG A 111 -3.79 9.86 -9.04
C ARG A 111 -5.26 10.13 -8.72
N GLY A 112 -6.16 9.55 -9.51
CA GLY A 112 -7.61 9.68 -9.32
C GLY A 112 -8.14 9.02 -8.04
N SER A 113 -7.31 8.30 -7.28
CA SER A 113 -7.72 7.61 -6.05
C SER A 113 -7.27 8.32 -4.77
N LEU A 114 -6.76 9.55 -4.85
CA LEU A 114 -6.50 10.38 -3.67
C LEU A 114 -7.82 10.93 -3.12
N TYR A 115 -8.06 10.75 -1.82
CA TYR A 115 -9.37 11.08 -1.23
C TYR A 115 -9.31 11.58 0.22
N LEU A 116 -8.22 11.34 0.96
CA LEU A 116 -8.08 11.80 2.34
C LEU A 116 -7.60 13.24 2.35
N SER A 117 -8.36 14.13 2.98
CA SER A 117 -7.91 15.46 3.35
C SER A 117 -7.05 15.42 4.62
N ALA A 118 -6.37 16.52 4.94
CA ALA A 118 -5.66 16.65 6.21
C ALA A 118 -6.57 16.46 7.43
N ASN A 119 -7.84 16.88 7.35
CA ASN A 119 -8.81 16.77 8.43
C ASN A 119 -9.32 15.32 8.65
N ASP A 120 -9.28 14.47 7.62
CA ASP A 120 -9.73 13.08 7.71
C ASP A 120 -8.75 12.18 8.47
N ARG A 121 -7.51 12.64 8.68
CA ARG A 121 -6.48 11.89 9.40
C ARG A 121 -6.70 12.04 10.91
N GLN A 122 -7.34 11.05 11.53
CA GLN A 122 -7.41 10.94 13.00
C GLN A 122 -6.01 11.12 13.62
N SER A 123 -5.87 12.04 14.58
CA SER A 123 -4.61 12.41 15.27
C SER A 123 -3.36 12.17 14.41
N TRP A 124 -3.02 13.16 13.59
CA TRP A 124 -1.92 13.12 12.62
C TRP A 124 -0.76 12.21 13.11
N PRO A 125 -0.53 11.04 12.50
CA PRO A 125 0.51 10.15 12.97
C PRO A 125 1.85 10.87 12.86
N ARG A 126 2.69 10.76 13.90
CA ARG A 126 4.09 11.19 13.90
C ARG A 126 4.73 11.03 12.51
N SER A 127 5.24 12.12 11.93
CA SER A 127 6.01 12.23 10.67
C SER A 127 5.61 11.24 9.56
N VAL A 128 4.83 11.70 8.59
CA VAL A 128 4.50 10.95 7.36
C VAL A 128 5.30 11.53 6.19
N LEU A 129 5.87 10.64 5.38
CA LEU A 129 6.44 10.98 4.08
C LEU A 129 5.32 11.06 3.03
N PHE A 130 5.15 12.21 2.40
CA PHE A 130 4.24 12.35 1.26
C PHE A 130 5.03 12.28 -0.05
N VAL A 131 4.61 11.40 -0.94
CA VAL A 131 5.11 11.30 -2.31
C VAL A 131 4.10 11.98 -3.21
N GLU A 132 4.51 13.06 -3.85
CA GLU A 132 3.63 13.76 -4.78
C GLU A 132 3.55 12.98 -6.10
N PRO A 133 2.33 12.60 -6.54
CA PRO A 133 2.17 11.94 -7.83
C PRO A 133 2.35 12.93 -8.97
N GLU A 134 2.84 12.43 -10.11
CA GLU A 134 2.84 13.20 -11.35
C GLU A 134 1.44 13.67 -11.76
N GLU A 135 1.39 14.73 -12.57
CA GLU A 135 0.13 15.30 -13.07
C GLU A 135 -0.56 14.40 -14.10
N SER A 136 0.21 13.52 -14.74
CA SER A 136 -0.29 12.63 -15.79
C SER A 136 -1.37 11.67 -15.24
N PRO A 137 -2.57 11.64 -15.86
CA PRO A 137 -3.67 10.79 -15.39
C PRO A 137 -3.47 9.31 -15.73
N ILE A 138 -2.51 8.98 -16.61
CA ILE A 138 -2.19 7.60 -17.01
C ILE A 138 -1.09 6.97 -16.14
N LEU A 139 -0.53 7.74 -15.20
CA LEU A 139 0.48 7.26 -14.27
C LEU A 139 -0.09 7.05 -12.88
N MET A 140 0.52 6.14 -12.15
CA MET A 140 0.32 5.93 -10.73
C MET A 140 1.64 5.91 -9.99
N VAL A 141 1.57 6.20 -8.69
CA VAL A 141 2.70 5.98 -7.79
C VAL A 141 2.61 4.57 -7.23
N VAL A 142 3.72 3.84 -7.30
CA VAL A 142 3.85 2.52 -6.69
C VAL A 142 4.90 2.60 -5.60
N VAL A 143 4.48 2.31 -4.36
CA VAL A 143 5.40 2.14 -3.23
C VAL A 143 5.68 0.65 -3.05
N SER A 144 6.90 0.25 -3.37
CA SER A 144 7.39 -1.11 -3.26
C SER A 144 8.18 -1.30 -1.97
N VAL A 145 7.82 -2.36 -1.22
CA VAL A 145 8.56 -2.80 -0.03
C VAL A 145 9.51 -3.91 -0.46
N CYS A 146 10.78 -3.55 -0.59
CA CYS A 146 11.81 -4.42 -1.14
C CYS A 146 12.71 -4.98 -0.04
N ILE A 147 13.07 -6.25 -0.17
CA ILE A 147 14.17 -6.86 0.57
C ILE A 147 15.32 -7.04 -0.41
N VAL A 148 16.49 -6.48 -0.08
CA VAL A 148 17.64 -6.39 -0.98
C VAL A 148 18.83 -7.13 -0.37
N LEU A 149 19.51 -7.96 -1.16
CA LEU A 149 20.79 -8.57 -0.80
C LEU A 149 21.92 -7.55 -0.96
N GLY A 150 22.48 -7.11 0.15
CA GLY A 150 23.50 -6.08 0.28
C GLY A 150 22.97 -4.81 0.92
N GLN A 151 23.88 -3.85 1.09
CA GLN A 151 23.60 -2.57 1.77
C GLN A 151 23.41 -1.40 0.78
N ALA A 152 23.71 -1.61 -0.50
CA ALA A 152 23.61 -0.58 -1.52
C ALA A 152 22.13 -0.26 -1.81
N PRO A 153 21.76 1.02 -1.95
CA PRO A 153 20.44 1.41 -2.44
C PRO A 153 20.15 0.80 -3.82
N VAL A 154 18.87 0.50 -4.08
CA VAL A 154 18.42 0.11 -5.43
C VAL A 154 18.79 1.19 -6.44
N VAL A 155 19.38 0.76 -7.56
CA VAL A 155 19.71 1.61 -8.70
C VAL A 155 18.69 1.35 -9.80
N PHE A 156 18.19 2.43 -10.39
CA PHE A 156 17.15 2.37 -11.42
C PHE A 156 17.79 2.37 -12.82
N GLY A 157 17.18 1.63 -13.75
CA GLY A 157 17.55 1.70 -15.16
C GLY A 157 17.24 3.08 -15.76
N PRO A 158 17.78 3.39 -16.95
CA PRO A 158 17.68 4.72 -17.57
C PRO A 158 16.24 5.18 -17.83
N ASN A 159 15.30 4.24 -17.95
CA ASN A 159 13.89 4.52 -18.26
C ASN A 159 12.95 4.34 -17.04
N THR A 160 13.51 4.18 -15.84
CA THR A 160 12.71 3.99 -14.63
C THR A 160 12.85 5.20 -13.72
N HIS A 161 11.77 5.98 -13.62
CA HIS A 161 11.69 7.10 -12.68
C HIS A 161 11.33 6.57 -11.29
N GLY A 162 12.35 6.41 -10.45
CA GLY A 162 12.15 5.98 -9.08
C GLY A 162 13.14 6.58 -8.09
N THR A 163 12.83 6.43 -6.81
CA THR A 163 13.75 6.77 -5.72
C THR A 163 13.65 5.77 -4.58
N VAL A 164 14.74 5.61 -3.85
CA VAL A 164 14.72 4.93 -2.55
C VAL A 164 14.37 5.98 -1.50
N ILE A 165 13.18 5.86 -0.91
CA ILE A 165 12.69 6.82 0.09
C ILE A 165 13.06 6.44 1.53
N ALA A 166 13.33 5.17 1.79
CA ALA A 166 13.74 4.71 3.11
C ALA A 166 14.58 3.45 3.03
N LEU A 167 15.45 3.28 4.02
CA LEU A 167 16.38 2.17 4.10
C LEU A 167 16.61 1.79 5.56
N GLU A 168 16.50 0.51 5.87
CA GLU A 168 16.78 -0.06 7.19
C GLU A 168 17.55 -1.37 7.03
N GLN A 169 18.69 -1.51 7.72
CA GLN A 169 19.42 -2.76 7.74
C GLN A 169 18.61 -3.84 8.47
N LEU A 170 18.43 -5.00 7.85
CA LEU A 170 17.79 -6.15 8.51
C LEU A 170 18.86 -6.97 9.24
N ASP A 171 19.92 -7.35 8.52
CA ASP A 171 21.09 -8.05 9.03
C ASP A 171 22.35 -7.69 8.20
N HIS A 172 23.43 -8.45 8.36
CA HIS A 172 24.69 -8.20 7.65
C HIS A 172 24.55 -8.32 6.12
N GLU A 173 23.61 -9.10 5.63
CA GLU A 173 23.46 -9.42 4.21
C GLU A 173 22.24 -8.76 3.57
N ARG A 174 21.26 -8.31 4.37
CA ARG A 174 19.96 -7.88 3.86
C ARG A 174 19.57 -6.50 4.36
N THR A 175 18.89 -5.79 3.47
CA THR A 175 18.37 -4.45 3.72
C THR A 175 16.91 -4.36 3.30
N LEU A 176 16.09 -3.75 4.15
CA LEU A 176 14.76 -3.28 3.80
C LEU A 176 14.89 -1.94 3.08
N GLN A 177 14.31 -1.84 1.89
CA GLN A 177 14.24 -0.58 1.15
C GLN A 177 12.79 -0.30 0.75
N LEU A 178 12.33 0.93 0.98
CA LEU A 178 11.12 1.43 0.36
C LEU A 178 11.48 2.16 -0.92
N VAL A 179 10.96 1.65 -2.02
CA VAL A 179 11.19 2.16 -3.36
C VAL A 179 9.90 2.77 -3.88
N VAL A 180 9.99 3.94 -4.46
CA VAL A 180 8.87 4.62 -5.11
C VAL A 180 9.16 4.71 -6.59
N THR A 181 8.19 4.32 -7.41
CA THR A 181 8.24 4.40 -8.87
C THR A 181 6.98 5.07 -9.41
N HIS A 182 7.12 5.76 -10.55
CA HIS A 182 5.98 6.15 -11.38
C HIS A 182 5.81 5.11 -12.47
N GLU A 183 4.62 4.54 -12.55
CA GLU A 183 4.31 3.43 -13.45
C GLU A 183 3.02 3.73 -14.21
N ASP A 184 2.92 3.22 -15.43
CA ASP A 184 1.68 3.24 -16.20
C ASP A 184 0.59 2.44 -15.47
N LEU A 185 -0.66 2.89 -15.56
CA LEU A 185 -1.81 2.21 -14.95
C LEU A 185 -2.00 0.77 -15.46
N GLY A 186 -1.47 0.43 -16.64
CA GLY A 186 -1.58 -0.88 -17.25
C GLY A 186 -3.06 -1.30 -17.39
N ASN A 187 -3.38 -2.49 -16.87
CA ASN A 187 -4.74 -3.02 -16.88
C ASN A 187 -5.61 -2.58 -15.70
N LEU A 188 -5.11 -1.74 -14.78
CA LEU A 188 -5.88 -1.29 -13.62
C LEU A 188 -7.21 -0.62 -13.98
N PRO A 189 -7.34 0.22 -15.03
CA PRO A 189 -8.62 0.83 -15.38
C PRO A 189 -9.70 -0.22 -15.68
N SER A 190 -9.34 -1.31 -16.37
CA SER A 190 -10.26 -2.43 -16.62
C SER A 190 -10.62 -3.17 -15.33
N VAL A 191 -9.64 -3.45 -14.47
CA VAL A 191 -9.88 -4.09 -13.15
C VAL A 191 -10.84 -3.24 -12.31
N ILE A 192 -10.66 -1.92 -12.30
CA ILE A 192 -11.53 -0.97 -11.58
C ILE A 192 -12.94 -1.00 -12.16
N SER A 193 -13.07 -0.93 -13.49
CA SER A 193 -14.34 -0.94 -14.21
C SER A 193 -15.14 -2.23 -13.97
N GLU A 194 -14.47 -3.37 -13.86
CA GLU A 194 -15.12 -4.66 -13.60
C GLU A 194 -15.47 -4.88 -12.12
N ALA A 195 -14.64 -4.38 -11.20
CA ALA A 195 -14.84 -4.56 -9.76
C ALA A 195 -15.98 -3.68 -9.23
N THR A 196 -16.10 -2.45 -9.71
CA THR A 196 -17.03 -1.44 -9.18
C THR A 196 -18.50 -1.90 -9.19
N PRO A 197 -19.06 -2.45 -10.30
CA PRO A 197 -20.45 -2.90 -10.33
C PRO A 197 -20.70 -4.10 -9.41
N LYS A 198 -19.77 -5.07 -9.36
CA LYS A 198 -19.88 -6.27 -8.51
C LYS A 198 -19.96 -5.89 -7.04
N ILE A 199 -19.16 -4.92 -6.65
CA ILE A 199 -19.07 -4.46 -5.26
C ILE A 199 -20.30 -3.65 -4.88
N ARG A 200 -20.80 -2.80 -5.79
CA ARG A 200 -22.09 -2.12 -5.60
C ARG A 200 -23.22 -3.13 -5.39
N ALA A 201 -23.26 -4.20 -6.18
CA ALA A 201 -24.27 -5.25 -6.04
C ALA A 201 -24.16 -5.99 -4.69
N LEU A 202 -22.94 -6.31 -4.23
CA LEU A 202 -22.71 -6.93 -2.93
C LEU A 202 -23.16 -6.04 -1.77
N MET A 203 -22.87 -4.73 -1.84
CA MET A 203 -23.33 -3.77 -0.84
C MET A 203 -24.86 -3.72 -0.76
N SER A 204 -25.54 -3.59 -1.90
CA SER A 204 -27.01 -3.59 -1.95
C SER A 204 -27.63 -4.88 -1.43
N ALA A 205 -27.02 -6.04 -1.70
CA ALA A 205 -27.52 -7.34 -1.24
C ALA A 205 -27.38 -7.55 0.28
N SER A 206 -26.46 -6.84 0.93
CA SER A 206 -26.22 -6.96 2.37
C SER A 206 -27.27 -6.27 3.26
N GLY A 207 -28.25 -5.56 2.67
CA GLY A 207 -29.25 -4.79 3.42
C GLY A 207 -28.70 -3.55 4.11
N THR A 208 -27.41 -3.25 3.93
CA THR A 208 -26.78 -2.01 4.39
C THR A 208 -27.16 -0.88 3.44
N GLU A 209 -27.57 0.28 3.94
CA GLU A 209 -27.81 1.42 3.06
C GLU A 209 -26.54 1.73 2.23
N PRO A 210 -26.67 2.01 0.93
CA PRO A 210 -25.53 2.34 0.10
C PRO A 210 -24.82 3.55 0.72
N LEU A 211 -23.55 3.39 1.08
CA LEU A 211 -22.76 4.50 1.60
C LEU A 211 -22.71 5.61 0.54
N ASP A 212 -23.11 6.84 0.88
CA ASP A 212 -23.03 8.00 -0.04
C ASP A 212 -21.59 8.24 -0.52
N LYS A 213 -20.61 7.91 0.33
CA LYS A 213 -19.18 7.92 0.02
C LYS A 213 -18.45 6.81 0.79
N GLY A 214 -17.43 6.24 0.18
CA GLY A 214 -16.61 5.23 0.83
C GLY A 214 -15.31 4.96 0.10
N VAL A 215 -14.56 3.97 0.60
CA VAL A 215 -13.30 3.55 0.01
C VAL A 215 -13.31 2.04 -0.09
N LEU A 216 -13.04 1.57 -1.29
CA LEU A 216 -12.86 0.17 -1.58
C LEU A 216 -11.36 -0.15 -1.60
N PHE A 217 -10.98 -1.23 -0.92
CA PHE A 217 -9.63 -1.78 -1.03
C PHE A 217 -9.62 -2.97 -1.97
N ILE A 218 -8.90 -2.85 -3.08
CA ILE A 218 -8.61 -3.94 -4.00
C ILE A 218 -7.23 -4.49 -3.67
N HIS A 219 -7.10 -5.81 -3.62
CA HIS A 219 -5.82 -6.49 -3.55
C HIS A 219 -5.72 -7.53 -4.65
N GLY A 220 -4.50 -7.85 -5.07
CA GLY A 220 -4.24 -8.83 -6.11
C GLY A 220 -2.75 -9.06 -6.27
N SER A 221 -2.35 -9.43 -7.48
CA SER A 221 -0.94 -9.61 -7.85
C SER A 221 -0.57 -8.78 -9.08
N ARG A 222 0.68 -8.33 -9.16
CA ARG A 222 1.27 -7.63 -10.31
C ARG A 222 2.62 -8.25 -10.66
N GLY A 223 3.05 -8.15 -11.93
CA GLY A 223 4.36 -8.63 -12.38
C GLY A 223 4.56 -10.13 -12.10
N GLU A 224 5.68 -10.48 -11.46
CA GLU A 224 6.03 -11.83 -10.99
C GLU A 224 5.17 -12.29 -9.78
N ASP A 225 3.85 -12.13 -9.87
CA ASP A 225 2.90 -12.46 -8.82
C ASP A 225 3.15 -11.70 -7.49
N VAL A 226 3.69 -10.48 -7.55
CA VAL A 226 3.93 -9.63 -6.38
C VAL A 226 2.60 -9.12 -5.83
N PRO A 227 2.27 -9.38 -4.54
CA PRO A 227 1.02 -8.88 -3.98
C PRO A 227 0.99 -7.36 -3.89
N TYR A 228 -0.16 -6.79 -4.24
CA TYR A 228 -0.40 -5.37 -4.10
C TYR A 228 -1.75 -5.07 -3.45
N VAL A 229 -1.89 -3.82 -3.00
CA VAL A 229 -3.15 -3.25 -2.55
C VAL A 229 -3.33 -1.85 -3.15
N MET A 230 -4.58 -1.49 -3.40
CA MET A 230 -5.01 -0.20 -3.92
C MET A 230 -6.29 0.24 -3.20
N ALA A 231 -6.36 1.52 -2.84
CA ALA A 231 -7.57 2.13 -2.30
C ALA A 231 -8.26 2.94 -3.41
N LEU A 232 -9.55 2.73 -3.60
CA LEU A 232 -10.39 3.42 -4.58
C LEU A 232 -11.56 4.11 -3.87
N PRO A 233 -11.62 5.45 -3.89
CA PRO A 233 -12.79 6.15 -3.40
C PRO A 233 -13.97 5.89 -4.33
N PHE A 234 -15.17 5.80 -3.76
CA PHE A 234 -16.41 5.82 -4.51
C PHE A 234 -17.38 6.82 -3.89
N MET A 235 -18.20 7.44 -4.75
CA MET A 235 -19.37 8.19 -4.35
C MET A 235 -20.58 7.59 -5.04
N THR A 236 -21.66 7.40 -4.29
CA THR A 236 -22.93 6.96 -4.85
C THR A 236 -23.65 8.21 -5.31
N VAL A 237 -23.78 8.41 -6.62
CA VAL A 237 -24.63 9.48 -7.16
C VAL A 237 -26.06 9.13 -6.75
N ARG A 238 -26.62 9.87 -5.79
CA ARG A 238 -28.07 9.85 -5.58
C ARG A 238 -28.65 10.39 -6.88
N ASN A 239 -29.35 9.55 -7.64
CA ASN A 239 -30.26 10.05 -8.65
C ASN A 239 -31.31 10.85 -7.87
N GLU A 240 -31.12 12.16 -7.76
CA GLU A 240 -32.23 13.05 -7.49
C GLU A 240 -33.20 12.82 -8.65
N ALA A 241 -34.25 12.05 -8.37
CA ALA A 241 -35.36 11.93 -9.29
C ALA A 241 -35.85 13.34 -9.55
N ALA A 242 -35.79 13.75 -10.82
CA ALA A 242 -36.41 14.98 -11.28
C ALA A 242 -37.87 14.97 -10.84
N THR A 243 -38.20 15.82 -9.88
CA THR A 243 -39.57 16.18 -9.50
C THR A 243 -40.17 17.10 -10.54
#